data_AF-A0A067JCV3-F1
#
_entry.id   AF-A0A067JCV3-F1
#
_cell.length_a   1.000
_cell.length_b   1.000
_cell.length_c   1.000
_cell.angle_alpha   90.00
_cell.angle_beta   90.00
_cell.angle_gamma   90.00
#
_symmetry.space_group_name_H-M   'P 1'
#
loop_
_entity.id
_entity.type
_entity.pdbx_description
1 polymer ?
#
loop_
_entity_poly.entity_id
_entity_poly.type
_entity_poly.pdbx_seq_one_letter_code
_entity_poly.pdbx_strand_id
1 'polypeptide(L)'
;MVESNATAATEMALRLSAKHRWCITGTPIQRKLDDLYGLLRFLKASPFNVSRWWIDVIRDPYERRDAGAMEFTHKFFKQIMWRSSKIHVADELQLPPQEECVSLLTFSAIEEHFYQRQHETCVSYAREVIESLRDDILERGVPGCSSLDASADHFITHADAAKLLNSLLKLRQACCHPQVGSSGLRSVQQSPMTMEEILMVLIGKTKIEGEEALRKLVVALNALAGIAIIEQKFSQASSLYKEALSLTEEHSEDFRLDPLLNIHIHHNLAEILPKVIESSSQLSSNVQQLHGNCEKSSKRDSIEDCDINAAKRQRVTGEYSSDFTINVENMLVPSESCLNGNQGRDDKSNVSSKSFSARSLRTTCEELKQKYLSVFATKLSMAQQDFRKSYMQ
;
A
#
# COMPACT_ATOMS: atom_id res chain seq x y z
N MET A 1 36.79 6.85 7.83
CA MET A 1 38.26 6.93 7.69
C MET A 1 38.63 8.40 7.92
N VAL A 2 39.90 8.82 7.83
CA VAL A 2 40.35 10.17 8.28
C VAL A 2 39.74 11.35 7.48
N GLU A 3 39.17 11.09 6.31
CA GLU A 3 38.38 12.03 5.50
C GLU A 3 37.12 12.52 6.22
N SER A 4 36.55 11.72 7.14
CA SER A 4 35.40 12.14 7.92
C SER A 4 35.84 12.95 9.13
N ASN A 5 35.60 14.26 9.10
CA ASN A 5 36.05 15.21 10.11
C ASN A 5 35.47 15.01 11.52
N ALA A 6 34.42 14.20 11.66
CA ALA A 6 33.65 14.03 12.90
C ALA A 6 33.81 12.67 13.58
N THR A 7 34.64 11.75 13.05
CA THR A 7 34.78 10.42 13.65
C THR A 7 35.87 10.37 14.72
N ALA A 8 35.62 9.62 15.80
CA ALA A 8 36.61 9.40 16.87
C ALA A 8 37.93 8.83 16.33
N ALA A 9 37.85 7.98 15.29
CA ALA A 9 39.03 7.45 14.60
C ALA A 9 39.90 8.56 13.98
N THR A 10 39.28 9.57 13.36
CA THR A 10 40.00 10.74 12.81
C THR A 10 40.69 11.54 13.90
N GLU A 11 40.00 11.78 15.03
CA GLU A 11 40.56 12.53 16.15
C GLU A 11 41.78 11.81 16.77
N MET A 12 41.68 10.48 16.95
CA MET A 12 42.80 9.67 17.41
C MET A 12 43.99 9.72 16.44
N ALA A 13 43.74 9.55 15.14
CA ALA A 13 44.79 9.59 14.11
C ALA A 13 45.51 10.96 14.05
N LEU A 14 44.79 12.06 14.31
CA LEU A 14 45.37 13.40 14.35
C LEU A 14 46.37 13.60 15.51
N ARG A 15 46.09 12.98 16.67
CA ARG A 15 46.93 13.07 17.88
C ARG A 15 48.28 12.36 17.73
N LEU A 16 48.44 11.46 16.76
CA LEU A 16 49.69 10.74 16.55
C LEU A 16 50.85 11.71 16.25
N SER A 17 51.94 11.59 17.00
CA SER A 17 53.18 12.32 16.69
C SER A 17 53.81 11.71 15.43
N ALA A 18 53.94 12.51 14.38
CA ALA A 18 54.56 12.09 13.12
C ALA A 18 55.21 13.29 12.44
N LYS A 19 56.44 13.09 11.94
CA LYS A 19 57.17 14.09 11.16
C LYS A 19 56.69 14.16 9.72
N HIS A 20 56.43 13.01 9.11
CA HIS A 20 55.89 12.90 7.75
C HIS A 20 54.55 12.17 7.81
N ARG A 21 53.55 12.68 7.09
CA ARG A 21 52.20 12.12 7.05
C ARG A 21 51.83 11.87 5.61
N TRP A 22 51.26 10.70 5.34
CA TRP A 22 50.84 10.28 4.00
C TRP A 22 49.40 9.78 4.08
N CYS A 23 48.60 10.13 3.07
CA CYS A 23 47.27 9.58 2.87
C CYS A 23 47.31 8.69 1.62
N ILE A 24 46.87 7.44 1.76
CA ILE A 24 46.72 6.50 0.65
C ILE A 24 45.24 6.21 0.50
N THR A 25 44.66 6.58 -0.63
CA THR A 25 43.25 6.34 -0.95
C THR A 25 43.08 6.20 -2.46
N GLY A 26 42.26 5.24 -2.89
CA GLY A 26 41.91 5.10 -4.30
C GLY A 26 40.90 6.16 -4.76
N THR A 27 40.06 6.64 -3.85
CA THR A 27 38.97 7.60 -4.14
C THR A 27 38.94 8.68 -3.05
N PRO A 28 39.71 9.77 -3.21
CA PRO A 28 39.82 10.81 -2.18
C PRO A 28 38.54 11.63 -1.98
N ILE A 29 37.61 11.59 -2.94
CA ILE A 29 36.29 12.22 -2.86
C ILE A 29 35.26 11.09 -2.95
N GLN A 30 34.45 10.91 -1.91
CA GLN A 30 33.43 9.86 -1.85
C GLN A 30 32.02 10.42 -1.85
N ARG A 31 31.78 11.46 -1.04
CA ARG A 31 30.46 12.07 -0.84
C ARG A 31 30.42 13.51 -1.30
N LYS A 32 31.37 14.31 -0.83
CA LYS A 32 31.40 15.75 -1.08
C LYS A 32 32.84 16.27 -1.10
N LEU A 33 33.02 17.50 -1.59
CA LEU A 33 34.34 18.12 -1.70
C LEU A 33 35.06 18.22 -0.34
N ASP A 34 34.31 18.38 0.76
CA ASP A 34 34.84 18.40 2.14
C ASP A 34 35.60 17.12 2.55
N ASP A 35 35.45 16.00 1.83
CA ASP A 35 36.25 14.80 2.10
C ASP A 35 37.76 15.11 1.93
N LEU A 36 38.11 16.01 1.00
CA LEU A 36 39.49 16.48 0.82
C LEU A 36 39.99 17.29 2.02
N TYR A 37 39.12 18.06 2.67
CA TYR A 37 39.51 18.83 3.85
C TYR A 37 39.96 17.91 5.00
N GLY A 38 39.28 16.77 5.20
CA GLY A 38 39.71 15.79 6.19
C GLY A 38 41.12 15.26 5.93
N LEU A 39 41.45 15.03 4.65
CA LEU A 39 42.80 14.63 4.24
C LEU A 39 43.82 15.76 4.47
N LEU A 40 43.52 16.99 4.06
CA LEU A 40 44.42 18.15 4.27
C LEU A 40 44.68 18.43 5.76
N ARG A 41 43.64 18.27 6.59
CA ARG A 41 43.73 18.40 8.04
C ARG A 41 44.64 17.32 8.62
N PHE A 42 44.53 16.08 8.16
CA PHE A 42 45.43 15.00 8.59
C PHE A 42 46.88 15.25 8.17
N LEU A 43 47.11 15.68 6.93
CA LEU A 43 48.43 16.01 6.40
C LEU A 43 49.05 17.27 7.06
N LYS A 44 48.25 18.06 7.78
CA LYS A 44 48.64 19.37 8.33
C LYS A 44 49.11 20.34 7.24
N ALA A 45 48.46 20.33 6.08
CA ALA A 45 48.76 21.19 4.95
C ALA A 45 48.31 22.64 5.21
N SER A 46 49.19 23.46 5.78
CA SER A 46 48.94 24.88 6.04
C SER A 46 48.86 25.69 4.73
N PRO A 47 47.94 26.66 4.59
CA PRO A 47 46.93 27.11 5.58
C PRO A 47 45.59 26.35 5.52
N PHE A 48 45.41 25.44 4.54
CA PHE A 48 44.14 24.78 4.24
C PHE A 48 43.75 23.64 5.18
N ASN A 49 44.61 23.32 6.15
CA ASN A 49 44.26 22.48 7.30
C ASN A 49 43.35 23.21 8.31
N VAL A 50 43.13 24.52 8.14
CA VAL A 50 42.19 25.32 8.93
C VAL A 50 40.89 25.51 8.15
N SER A 51 39.77 25.19 8.81
CA SER A 51 38.43 25.21 8.21
C SER A 51 38.13 26.50 7.45
N ARG A 52 38.37 27.68 8.05
CA ARG A 52 38.05 28.96 7.42
C ARG A 52 38.70 29.14 6.04
N TRP A 53 39.99 28.84 5.91
CA TRP A 53 40.71 28.94 4.64
C TRP A 53 40.23 27.92 3.62
N TRP A 54 39.90 26.71 4.06
CA TRP A 54 39.29 25.71 3.18
C TRP A 54 37.95 26.20 2.61
N ILE A 55 37.08 26.73 3.47
CA ILE A 55 35.74 27.21 3.12
C ILE A 55 35.82 28.39 2.15
N ASP A 56 36.50 29.46 2.57
CA ASP A 56 36.44 30.76 1.91
C ASP A 56 37.21 30.77 0.58
N VAL A 57 38.28 29.98 0.47
CA VAL A 57 39.22 30.01 -0.68
C VAL A 57 39.02 28.83 -1.63
N ILE A 58 38.67 27.66 -1.11
CA ILE A 58 38.55 26.43 -1.92
C ILE A 58 37.09 26.05 -2.11
N ARG A 59 36.39 25.62 -1.05
CA ARG A 59 35.08 24.98 -1.20
C ARG A 59 34.03 25.89 -1.81
N ASP A 60 33.73 27.03 -1.19
CA ASP A 60 32.60 27.85 -1.60
C ASP A 60 32.83 28.50 -2.99
N PRO A 61 34.04 28.98 -3.34
CA PRO A 61 34.34 29.40 -4.71
C PRO A 61 34.29 28.25 -5.74
N TYR A 62 34.76 27.06 -5.39
CA TYR A 62 34.73 25.89 -6.27
C TYR A 62 33.29 25.43 -6.55
N GLU A 63 32.45 25.38 -5.52
CA GLU A 63 31.03 25.02 -5.65
C GLU A 63 30.23 26.05 -6.46
N ARG A 64 30.60 27.34 -6.36
CA ARG A 64 30.08 28.40 -7.23
C ARG A 64 30.63 28.38 -8.66
N ARG A 65 31.52 27.43 -8.99
CA ARG A 65 32.17 27.28 -10.30
C ARG A 65 32.96 28.53 -10.73
N ASP A 66 33.60 29.20 -9.77
CA ASP A 66 34.52 30.29 -10.07
C ASP A 66 35.76 29.73 -10.78
N ALA A 67 36.02 30.19 -12.01
CA ALA A 67 37.08 29.67 -12.86
C ALA A 67 38.48 29.83 -12.24
N GLY A 68 38.74 30.98 -11.59
CA GLY A 68 40.03 31.27 -10.96
C GLY A 68 40.27 30.39 -9.74
N ALA A 69 39.23 30.17 -8.92
CA ALA A 69 39.32 29.30 -7.77
C ALA A 69 39.47 27.82 -8.15
N MET A 70 38.82 27.37 -9.23
CA MET A 70 38.99 26.01 -9.74
C MET A 70 40.43 25.78 -10.23
N GLU A 71 40.99 26.73 -11.00
CA GLU A 71 42.38 26.65 -11.46
C GLU A 71 43.36 26.64 -10.28
N PHE A 72 43.16 27.52 -9.30
CA PHE A 72 43.94 27.55 -8.06
C PHE A 72 43.88 26.20 -7.34
N THR A 73 42.68 25.65 -7.14
CA THR A 73 42.45 24.39 -6.45
C THR A 73 43.17 23.24 -7.15
N HIS A 74 43.05 23.14 -8.47
CA HIS A 74 43.75 22.11 -9.26
C HIS A 74 45.27 22.25 -9.15
N LYS A 75 45.81 23.48 -9.27
CA LYS A 75 47.24 23.75 -9.15
C LYS A 75 47.78 23.42 -7.77
N PHE A 76 47.02 23.70 -6.72
CA PHE A 76 47.36 23.35 -5.34
C PHE A 76 47.39 21.84 -5.15
N PHE A 77 46.32 21.12 -5.49
CA PHE A 77 46.27 19.67 -5.30
C PHE A 77 47.31 18.94 -6.15
N LYS A 78 47.65 19.44 -7.34
CA LYS A 78 48.72 18.87 -8.18
C LYS A 78 50.09 18.84 -7.48
N GLN A 79 50.35 19.74 -6.53
CA GLN A 79 51.64 19.79 -5.80
C GLN A 79 51.72 18.78 -4.65
N ILE A 80 50.58 18.37 -4.10
CA ILE A 80 50.51 17.54 -2.88
C ILE A 80 49.90 16.15 -3.12
N MET A 81 49.23 15.95 -4.26
CA MET A 81 48.57 14.71 -4.62
C MET A 81 49.33 14.05 -5.77
N TRP A 82 49.64 12.77 -5.58
CA TRP A 82 50.07 11.89 -6.65
C TRP A 82 48.95 10.90 -6.98
N ARG A 83 48.48 10.90 -8.23
CA ARG A 83 47.45 9.96 -8.69
C ARG A 83 47.91 9.26 -9.96
N SER A 84 48.16 7.96 -9.86
CA SER A 84 48.33 7.09 -11.02
C SER A 84 46.98 6.48 -11.40
N SER A 85 46.62 6.57 -12.68
CA SER A 85 45.45 5.88 -13.24
C SER A 85 45.89 4.60 -13.94
N LYS A 86 44.97 3.64 -14.15
CA LYS A 86 45.28 2.39 -14.87
C LYS A 86 45.91 2.63 -16.24
N ILE A 87 45.55 3.73 -16.91
CA ILE A 87 46.13 4.16 -18.20
C ILE A 87 47.64 4.44 -18.13
N HIS A 88 48.19 4.84 -16.99
CA HIS A 88 49.61 5.17 -16.86
C HIS A 88 50.49 3.92 -16.74
N VAL A 89 49.88 2.77 -16.42
CA VAL A 89 50.55 1.49 -16.15
C VAL A 89 49.95 0.36 -16.99
N ALA A 90 49.17 0.71 -18.02
CA ALA A 90 48.44 -0.26 -18.83
C ALA A 90 49.39 -1.25 -19.51
N ASP A 91 50.53 -0.75 -20.00
CA ASP A 91 51.56 -1.53 -20.69
C ASP A 91 52.31 -2.49 -19.74
N GLU A 92 52.37 -2.18 -18.44
CA GLU A 92 53.01 -3.01 -17.42
C GLU A 92 52.09 -4.13 -16.91
N LEU A 93 50.78 -3.85 -16.83
CA LEU A 93 49.82 -4.71 -16.15
C LEU A 93 49.11 -5.73 -17.05
N GLN A 94 49.28 -5.65 -18.38
CA GLN A 94 48.63 -6.52 -19.38
C GLN A 94 47.15 -6.82 -19.03
N LEU A 95 46.40 -5.77 -18.66
CA LEU A 95 45.04 -5.93 -18.15
C LEU A 95 44.10 -6.39 -19.28
N PRO A 96 43.22 -7.39 -19.05
CA PRO A 96 42.17 -7.70 -20.01
C PRO A 96 41.22 -6.51 -20.17
N PRO A 97 40.52 -6.41 -21.33
CA PRO A 97 39.50 -5.39 -21.51
C PRO A 97 38.43 -5.51 -20.41
N GLN A 98 37.94 -4.36 -19.93
CA GLN A 98 36.82 -4.33 -19.00
C GLN A 98 35.53 -4.61 -19.78
N GLU A 99 34.84 -5.67 -19.42
CA GLU A 99 33.52 -6.00 -19.95
C GLU A 99 32.44 -5.65 -18.93
N GLU A 100 31.35 -5.04 -19.40
CA GLU A 100 30.17 -4.77 -18.60
C GLU A 100 29.00 -5.60 -19.16
N CYS A 101 28.51 -6.54 -18.35
CA CYS A 101 27.40 -7.42 -18.72
C CYS A 101 26.15 -7.02 -17.93
N VAL A 102 25.16 -6.46 -18.63
CA VAL A 102 23.86 -6.11 -18.03
C VAL A 102 22.90 -7.28 -18.24
N SER A 103 22.48 -7.90 -17.13
CA SER A 103 21.46 -8.96 -17.15
C SER A 103 20.13 -8.38 -16.66
N LEU A 104 19.13 -8.35 -17.54
CA LEU A 104 17.77 -7.96 -17.19
C LEU A 104 17.07 -9.14 -16.51
N LEU A 105 16.52 -8.89 -15.33
CA LEU A 105 15.80 -9.89 -14.54
C LEU A 105 14.30 -9.60 -14.62
N THR A 106 13.50 -10.66 -14.62
CA THR A 106 12.05 -10.59 -14.50
C THR A 106 11.63 -11.00 -13.10
N PHE A 107 10.67 -10.30 -12.52
CA PHE A 107 10.11 -10.68 -11.24
C PHE A 107 9.38 -12.01 -11.33
N SER A 108 9.43 -12.78 -10.24
CA SER A 108 8.45 -13.83 -10.00
C SER A 108 7.07 -13.22 -9.71
N ALA A 109 6.00 -14.01 -9.82
CA ALA A 109 4.64 -13.54 -9.54
C ALA A 109 4.49 -12.94 -8.13
N ILE A 110 5.22 -13.47 -7.14
CA ILE A 110 5.18 -13.00 -5.75
C ILE A 110 5.87 -11.63 -5.63
N GLU A 111 7.05 -11.50 -6.23
CA GLU A 111 7.80 -10.25 -6.25
C GLU A 111 7.08 -9.17 -7.04
N GLU A 112 6.48 -9.52 -8.19
CA GLU A 112 5.71 -8.61 -9.03
C GLU A 112 4.48 -8.09 -8.28
N HIS A 113 3.71 -8.98 -7.63
CA HIS A 113 2.57 -8.56 -6.82
C HIS A 113 2.98 -7.63 -5.68
N PHE A 114 4.06 -7.97 -4.97
CA PHE A 114 4.59 -7.12 -3.89
C PHE A 114 5.08 -5.77 -4.42
N TYR A 115 5.82 -5.76 -5.51
CA TYR A 115 6.36 -4.56 -6.14
C TYR A 115 5.24 -3.64 -6.62
N GLN A 116 4.24 -4.18 -7.33
CA GLN A 116 3.10 -3.41 -7.84
C GLN A 116 2.33 -2.74 -6.71
N ARG A 117 2.10 -3.46 -5.61
CA ARG A 117 1.43 -2.91 -4.42
C ARG A 117 2.24 -1.80 -3.75
N GLN A 118 3.56 -1.97 -3.68
CA GLN A 118 4.44 -0.92 -3.16
C GLN A 118 4.51 0.28 -4.11
N HIS A 119 4.48 0.05 -5.41
CA HIS A 119 4.42 1.06 -6.46
C HIS A 119 3.16 1.91 -6.36
N GLU A 120 1.98 1.30 -6.23
CA GLU A 120 0.71 2.02 -6.03
C GLU A 120 0.75 2.92 -4.79
N THR A 121 1.25 2.39 -3.67
CA THR A 121 1.43 3.17 -2.44
C THR A 121 2.39 4.34 -2.63
N CYS A 122 3.50 4.11 -3.33
CA CYS A 122 4.49 5.16 -3.61
C CYS A 122 3.95 6.23 -4.54
N VAL A 123 3.14 5.86 -5.55
CA VAL A 123 2.50 6.80 -6.48
C VAL A 123 1.47 7.64 -5.76
N SER A 124 0.60 7.05 -4.92
CA SER A 124 -0.38 7.80 -4.13
C SER A 124 0.32 8.82 -3.23
N TYR A 125 1.32 8.37 -2.47
CA TYR A 125 2.07 9.24 -1.58
C TYR A 125 2.82 10.34 -2.35
N ALA A 126 3.44 10.02 -3.48
CA ALA A 126 4.12 11.03 -4.30
C ALA A 126 3.14 12.09 -4.82
N ARG A 127 1.92 11.70 -5.24
CA ARG A 127 0.87 12.64 -5.64
C ARG A 127 0.49 13.57 -4.49
N GLU A 128 0.23 13.03 -3.31
CA GLU A 128 -0.11 13.82 -2.12
C GLU A 128 0.99 14.84 -1.77
N VAL A 129 2.26 14.43 -1.83
CA VAL A 129 3.41 15.32 -1.57
C VAL A 129 3.52 16.41 -2.63
N ILE A 130 3.31 16.08 -3.91
CA ILE A 130 3.35 17.04 -5.01
C ILE A 130 2.19 18.04 -4.91
N GLU A 131 0.99 17.57 -4.58
CA GLU A 131 -0.19 18.42 -4.36
C GLU A 131 0.01 19.37 -3.18
N SER A 132 0.47 18.86 -2.04
CA SER A 132 0.80 19.69 -0.87
C SER A 132 1.87 20.74 -1.20
N LEU A 133 2.91 20.38 -1.96
CA LEU A 133 3.94 21.33 -2.38
C LEU A 133 3.37 22.40 -3.32
N ARG A 134 2.48 22.01 -4.23
CA ARG A 134 1.80 22.94 -5.13
C ARG A 134 0.93 23.93 -4.36
N ASP A 135 0.16 23.46 -3.38
CA ASP A 135 -0.70 24.30 -2.55
C ASP A 135 0.15 25.29 -1.72
N ASP A 136 1.26 24.84 -1.14
CA ASP A 136 2.20 25.68 -0.40
C ASP A 136 2.83 26.80 -1.24
N ILE A 137 3.04 26.57 -2.54
CA ILE A 137 3.53 27.56 -3.50
C ILE A 137 2.42 28.55 -3.84
N LEU A 138 1.18 28.06 -4.04
CA LEU A 138 0.03 28.90 -4.35
C LEU A 138 -0.36 29.81 -3.18
N GLU A 139 -0.38 29.31 -1.94
CA GLU A 139 -0.72 30.13 -0.76
C GLU A 139 0.35 31.20 -0.45
N ARG A 140 1.63 30.93 -0.75
CA ARG A 140 2.70 31.94 -0.65
C ARG A 140 2.66 32.98 -1.78
N GLY A 141 1.96 32.71 -2.87
CA GLY A 141 1.85 33.57 -4.06
C GLY A 141 0.69 34.58 -4.06
N VAL A 142 -0.14 34.66 -3.01
CA VAL A 142 -1.28 35.61 -2.93
C VAL A 142 -0.86 36.95 -2.30
N PRO A 143 -1.32 38.11 -2.82
CA PRO A 143 -0.50 39.31 -2.94
C PRO A 143 -0.58 40.27 -1.75
N GLY A 144 0.59 40.63 -1.21
CA GLY A 144 0.75 41.71 -0.24
C GLY A 144 2.17 42.27 -0.10
N CYS A 145 3.17 41.70 -0.76
CA CYS A 145 4.55 42.19 -0.66
C CYS A 145 5.18 42.33 -2.04
N SER A 146 5.09 43.55 -2.59
CA SER A 146 5.88 44.00 -3.72
C SER A 146 7.32 44.22 -3.26
N SER A 147 8.16 43.19 -3.34
CA SER A 147 9.60 43.40 -3.52
C SER A 147 10.00 42.79 -4.86
N LEU A 148 10.42 43.67 -5.77
CA LEU A 148 11.05 43.32 -7.03
C LEU A 148 12.32 42.50 -6.73
N ASP A 149 12.21 41.17 -6.72
CA ASP A 149 13.28 40.18 -6.94
C ASP A 149 12.65 38.77 -6.98
N ALA A 150 11.45 38.67 -7.56
CA ALA A 150 10.62 37.45 -7.60
C ALA A 150 11.07 36.47 -8.70
N SER A 151 12.38 36.22 -8.79
CA SER A 151 12.98 35.13 -9.58
C SER A 151 13.83 34.22 -8.69
N ALA A 152 13.53 34.13 -7.40
CA ALA A 152 13.93 32.97 -6.64
C ALA A 152 13.08 31.80 -7.15
N ASP A 153 13.63 31.09 -8.13
CA ASP A 153 13.23 29.73 -8.49
C ASP A 153 12.77 29.01 -7.23
N HIS A 154 11.51 28.60 -7.19
CA HIS A 154 10.92 27.91 -6.05
C HIS A 154 11.52 26.50 -6.00
N PHE A 155 12.74 26.41 -5.49
CA PHE A 155 13.48 25.17 -5.43
C PHE A 155 12.88 24.27 -4.34
N ILE A 156 12.61 23.03 -4.73
CA ILE A 156 12.24 21.95 -3.81
C ILE A 156 13.30 21.91 -2.70
N THR A 157 12.86 22.09 -1.45
CA THR A 157 13.81 22.01 -0.33
C THR A 157 14.38 20.61 -0.23
N HIS A 158 15.57 20.46 0.36
CA HIS A 158 16.14 19.13 0.60
C HIS A 158 15.21 18.23 1.44
N ALA A 159 14.40 18.80 2.33
CA ALA A 159 13.43 18.06 3.10
C ALA A 159 12.27 17.53 2.23
N ASP A 160 11.78 18.34 1.29
CA ASP A 160 10.70 17.94 0.38
C ASP A 160 11.19 16.91 -0.64
N ALA A 161 12.39 17.09 -1.17
CA ALA A 161 13.05 16.10 -2.00
C ALA A 161 13.25 14.78 -1.22
N ALA A 162 13.64 14.84 0.06
CA ALA A 162 13.81 13.64 0.87
C ALA A 162 12.51 12.86 1.06
N LYS A 163 11.35 13.52 1.18
CA LYS A 163 10.04 12.84 1.24
C LYS A 163 9.81 11.99 -0.02
N LEU A 164 10.06 12.55 -1.20
CA LEU A 164 9.93 11.84 -2.49
C LEU A 164 11.00 10.75 -2.67
N LEU A 165 12.26 11.03 -2.32
CA LEU A 165 13.34 10.06 -2.47
C LEU A 165 13.18 8.84 -1.55
N ASN A 166 12.60 9.04 -0.36
CA ASN A 166 12.30 7.93 0.56
C ASN A 166 11.25 6.97 -0.01
N SER A 167 10.30 7.42 -0.83
CA SER A 167 9.35 6.53 -1.50
C SER A 167 10.04 5.71 -2.60
N LEU A 168 10.94 6.32 -3.37
CA LEU A 168 11.75 5.63 -4.36
C LEU A 168 12.70 4.60 -3.73
N LEU A 169 13.23 4.88 -2.53
CA LEU A 169 14.02 3.91 -1.79
C LEU A 169 13.21 2.64 -1.49
N LYS A 170 11.93 2.75 -1.16
CA LYS A 170 11.06 1.58 -0.93
C LYS A 170 10.92 0.71 -2.18
N LEU A 171 10.79 1.33 -3.36
CA LEU A 171 10.72 0.60 -4.63
C LEU A 171 12.03 -0.11 -4.95
N ARG A 172 13.15 0.57 -4.77
CA ARG A 172 14.48 -0.05 -4.94
C ARG A 172 14.69 -1.23 -4.01
N GLN A 173 14.21 -1.15 -2.78
CA GLN A 173 14.25 -2.25 -1.82
C GLN A 173 13.35 -3.42 -2.25
N ALA A 174 12.15 -3.13 -2.76
CA ALA A 174 11.24 -4.12 -3.32
C ALA A 174 11.83 -4.86 -4.54
N CYS A 175 12.61 -4.17 -5.39
CA CYS A 175 13.35 -4.81 -6.48
C CYS A 175 14.40 -5.83 -6.01
N CYS A 176 14.94 -5.67 -4.80
CA CYS A 176 15.96 -6.56 -4.26
C CYS A 176 15.34 -7.78 -3.58
N HIS A 177 14.42 -7.56 -2.64
CA HIS A 177 13.70 -8.63 -1.93
C HIS A 177 12.56 -8.04 -1.07
N PRO A 178 11.39 -8.71 -0.94
CA PRO A 178 10.26 -8.20 -0.14
C PRO A 178 10.54 -7.96 1.35
N GLN A 179 11.58 -8.59 1.91
CA GLN A 179 12.01 -8.36 3.30
C GLN A 179 13.05 -7.24 3.48
N VAL A 180 13.49 -6.56 2.42
CA VAL A 180 14.51 -5.50 2.57
C VAL A 180 13.87 -4.20 3.03
N GLY A 181 14.52 -3.53 3.99
CA GLY A 181 14.12 -2.22 4.48
C GLY A 181 13.03 -2.25 5.56
N SER A 182 12.68 -1.07 6.07
CA SER A 182 11.66 -0.89 7.11
C SER A 182 10.23 -1.00 6.58
N SER A 183 10.04 -0.78 5.28
CA SER A 183 8.75 -0.92 4.60
C SER A 183 8.51 -2.32 4.03
N GLY A 184 9.54 -3.18 4.05
CA GLY A 184 9.41 -4.59 3.70
C GLY A 184 8.83 -5.44 4.82
N LEU A 185 8.75 -6.75 4.59
CA LEU A 185 8.19 -7.72 5.54
C LEU A 185 9.09 -8.03 6.74
N ARG A 186 10.23 -7.34 6.89
CA ARG A 186 11.15 -7.51 8.03
C ARG A 186 10.53 -7.13 9.38
N SER A 187 9.56 -6.22 9.37
CA SER A 187 8.80 -5.83 10.57
C SER A 187 7.88 -6.95 11.05
N VAL A 188 7.40 -7.80 10.13
CA VAL A 188 6.57 -8.97 10.44
C VAL A 188 7.43 -10.08 11.02
N GLN A 189 8.58 -10.34 10.41
CA GLN A 189 9.51 -11.37 10.85
C GLN A 189 10.95 -10.96 10.55
N GLN A 190 11.80 -11.03 11.58
CA GLN A 190 13.19 -10.61 11.43
C GLN A 190 14.09 -11.67 10.77
N SER A 191 13.72 -12.95 10.82
CA SER A 191 14.45 -14.01 10.14
C SER A 191 14.18 -13.99 8.63
N PRO A 192 15.19 -14.37 7.81
CA PRO A 192 14.99 -14.55 6.37
C PRO A 192 13.84 -15.52 6.10
N MET A 193 12.98 -15.15 5.15
CA MET A 193 11.83 -15.93 4.69
C MET A 193 12.12 -16.45 3.28
N THR A 194 11.58 -17.63 3.01
CA THR A 194 11.43 -18.17 1.66
C THR A 194 10.31 -17.45 0.90
N MET A 195 10.28 -17.60 -0.43
CA MET A 195 9.18 -17.05 -1.23
C MET A 195 7.81 -17.64 -0.86
N GLU A 196 7.75 -18.90 -0.43
CA GLU A 196 6.52 -19.53 0.03
C GLU A 196 6.00 -18.90 1.33
N GLU A 197 6.90 -18.66 2.30
CA GLU A 197 6.53 -17.97 3.54
C GLU A 197 6.08 -16.53 3.27
N ILE A 198 6.75 -15.84 2.34
CA ILE A 198 6.34 -14.50 1.89
C ILE A 198 4.95 -14.54 1.26
N LEU A 199 4.68 -15.51 0.38
CA LEU A 199 3.36 -15.68 -0.23
C LEU A 199 2.29 -15.87 0.84
N MET A 200 2.52 -16.71 1.84
CA MET A 200 1.57 -16.91 2.94
C MET A 200 1.32 -15.63 3.75
N VAL A 201 2.35 -14.81 3.98
CA VAL A 201 2.18 -13.49 4.62
C VAL A 201 1.35 -12.55 3.75
N LEU A 202 1.59 -12.53 2.43
CA LEU A 202 0.83 -11.70 1.49
C LEU A 202 -0.63 -12.15 1.39
N ILE A 203 -0.91 -13.46 1.34
CA ILE A 203 -2.26 -14.02 1.39
C ILE A 203 -2.96 -13.60 2.69
N GLY A 204 -2.27 -13.74 3.83
CA GLY A 204 -2.81 -13.33 5.13
C GLY A 204 -3.17 -11.85 5.16
N LYS A 205 -2.31 -10.99 4.61
CA LYS A 205 -2.57 -9.54 4.51
C LYS A 205 -3.78 -9.25 3.60
N THR A 206 -3.84 -9.87 2.42
CA THR A 206 -4.96 -9.72 1.48
C THR A 206 -6.27 -10.21 2.10
N LYS A 207 -6.25 -11.30 2.86
CA LYS A 207 -7.43 -11.79 3.59
C LYS A 207 -7.93 -10.77 4.61
N ILE A 208 -7.04 -10.18 5.40
CA ILE A 208 -7.41 -9.14 6.38
C ILE A 208 -8.04 -7.93 5.68
N GLU A 209 -7.47 -7.51 4.54
CA GLU A 209 -8.01 -6.40 3.77
C GLU A 209 -9.39 -6.69 3.17
N GLY A 210 -9.61 -7.92 2.68
CA GLY A 210 -10.93 -8.36 2.22
C GLY A 210 -11.95 -8.43 3.35
N GLU A 211 -11.57 -8.94 4.53
CA GLU A 211 -12.41 -8.92 5.73
C GLU A 211 -12.77 -7.49 6.16
N GLU A 212 -11.83 -6.54 6.07
CA GLU A 212 -12.08 -5.12 6.35
C GLU A 212 -13.01 -4.47 5.31
N ALA A 213 -12.87 -4.80 4.03
CA ALA A 213 -13.77 -4.31 2.99
C ALA A 213 -15.21 -4.85 3.19
N LEU A 214 -15.34 -6.15 3.47
CA LEU A 214 -16.62 -6.78 3.77
C LEU A 214 -17.27 -6.15 5.02
N ARG A 215 -16.48 -5.93 6.09
CA ARG A 215 -16.90 -5.24 7.31
C ARG A 215 -17.49 -3.85 7.00
N LYS A 216 -16.80 -3.02 6.22
CA LYS A 216 -17.28 -1.68 5.84
C LYS A 216 -18.60 -1.73 5.09
N LEU A 217 -18.72 -2.64 4.12
CA LEU A 217 -19.93 -2.81 3.31
C LEU A 217 -21.12 -3.23 4.18
N VAL A 218 -20.93 -4.25 5.03
CA VAL A 218 -21.98 -4.77 5.92
C VAL A 218 -22.38 -3.73 6.97
N VAL A 219 -21.44 -2.97 7.53
CA VAL A 219 -21.74 -1.87 8.45
C VAL A 219 -22.62 -0.81 7.76
N ALA A 220 -22.31 -0.43 6.53
CA ALA A 220 -23.12 0.52 5.77
C ALA A 220 -24.54 0.00 5.51
N LEU A 221 -24.68 -1.27 5.10
CA LEU A 221 -25.99 -1.91 4.91
C LEU A 221 -26.79 -2.00 6.21
N ASN A 222 -26.15 -2.37 7.32
CA ASN A 222 -26.79 -2.39 8.64
C ASN A 222 -27.25 -0.99 9.07
N ALA A 223 -26.45 0.04 8.81
CA ALA A 223 -26.81 1.42 9.11
C ALA A 223 -28.02 1.88 8.28
N LEU A 224 -28.02 1.62 6.97
CA LEU A 224 -29.13 1.93 6.07
C LEU A 224 -30.41 1.18 6.47
N ALA A 225 -30.29 -0.11 6.84
CA ALA A 225 -31.41 -0.89 7.34
C ALA A 225 -31.96 -0.32 8.66
N GLY A 226 -31.07 0.09 9.57
CA GLY A 226 -31.43 0.77 10.81
C GLY A 226 -32.20 2.07 10.58
N ILE A 227 -31.77 2.90 9.62
CA ILE A 227 -32.49 4.11 9.21
C ILE A 227 -33.88 3.75 8.67
N ALA A 228 -33.98 2.75 7.79
CA ALA A 228 -35.25 2.30 7.24
C ALA A 228 -36.22 1.80 8.33
N ILE A 229 -35.73 1.17 9.41
CA ILE A 229 -36.55 0.80 10.57
C ILE A 229 -37.10 2.04 11.27
N ILE A 230 -36.27 3.06 11.50
CA ILE A 230 -36.68 4.32 12.15
C ILE A 230 -37.75 5.03 11.32
N GLU A 231 -37.60 5.01 9.99
CA GLU A 231 -38.58 5.53 9.04
C GLU A 231 -39.82 4.64 8.85
N GLN A 232 -39.94 3.52 9.60
CA GLN A 232 -41.03 2.54 9.50
C GLN A 232 -41.15 1.85 8.12
N LYS A 233 -40.08 1.90 7.30
CA LYS A 233 -39.99 1.23 5.98
C LYS A 233 -39.47 -0.20 6.13
N PHE A 234 -40.28 -1.06 6.75
CA PHE A 234 -39.87 -2.44 7.10
C PHE A 234 -39.52 -3.33 5.91
N SER A 235 -40.17 -3.15 4.76
CA SER A 235 -39.87 -3.91 3.53
C SER A 235 -38.47 -3.60 3.00
N GLN A 236 -38.10 -2.31 2.98
CA GLN A 236 -36.77 -1.85 2.59
C GLN A 236 -35.70 -2.34 3.57
N ALA A 237 -35.96 -2.22 4.89
CA ALA A 237 -35.05 -2.74 5.91
C ALA A 237 -34.82 -4.26 5.78
N SER A 238 -35.87 -5.03 5.50
CA SER A 238 -35.75 -6.48 5.27
C SER A 238 -34.89 -6.81 4.05
N SER A 239 -35.03 -6.05 2.97
CA SER A 239 -34.21 -6.22 1.76
C SER A 239 -32.73 -5.97 2.04
N LEU A 240 -32.40 -4.89 2.74
CA LEU A 240 -31.01 -4.52 3.06
C LEU A 240 -30.32 -5.54 3.96
N TYR A 241 -31.02 -6.08 4.97
CA TYR A 241 -30.47 -7.15 5.80
C TYR A 241 -30.30 -8.47 5.05
N LYS A 242 -31.20 -8.81 4.12
CA LYS A 242 -31.04 -9.99 3.25
C LYS A 242 -29.85 -9.82 2.30
N GLU A 243 -29.64 -8.63 1.78
CA GLU A 243 -28.48 -8.29 0.95
C GLU A 243 -27.18 -8.47 1.76
N ALA A 244 -27.12 -7.95 3.00
CA ALA A 244 -25.96 -8.12 3.87
C ALA A 244 -25.65 -9.60 4.17
N LEU A 245 -26.68 -10.43 4.39
CA LEU A 245 -26.52 -11.88 4.56
C LEU A 245 -26.02 -12.55 3.27
N SER A 246 -26.61 -12.22 2.13
CA SER A 246 -26.22 -12.77 0.83
C SER A 246 -24.74 -12.50 0.54
N LEU A 247 -24.28 -11.26 0.77
CA LEU A 247 -22.88 -10.88 0.60
C LEU A 247 -21.95 -11.63 1.56
N THR A 248 -22.40 -11.87 2.79
CA THR A 248 -21.62 -12.61 3.78
C THR A 248 -21.51 -14.09 3.41
N GLU A 249 -22.58 -14.70 2.91
CA GLU A 249 -22.59 -16.09 2.45
C GLU A 249 -21.74 -16.26 1.19
N GLU A 250 -21.88 -15.36 0.21
CA GLU A 250 -21.12 -15.35 -1.05
C GLU A 250 -19.61 -15.35 -0.83
N HIS A 251 -19.13 -14.63 0.19
CA HIS A 251 -17.70 -14.48 0.47
C HIS A 251 -17.19 -15.30 1.67
N SER A 252 -18.00 -16.23 2.18
CA SER A 252 -17.71 -16.93 3.44
C SER A 252 -16.50 -17.87 3.41
N GLU A 253 -16.07 -18.33 2.23
CA GLU A 253 -14.89 -19.18 2.05
C GLU A 253 -13.59 -18.39 2.30
N ASP A 254 -13.52 -17.17 1.78
CA ASP A 254 -12.31 -16.34 1.82
C ASP A 254 -12.30 -15.38 3.02
N PHE A 255 -13.45 -14.73 3.29
CA PHE A 255 -13.56 -13.64 4.23
C PHE A 255 -14.57 -13.94 5.34
N ARG A 256 -14.13 -13.79 6.59
CA ARG A 256 -15.01 -13.96 7.74
C ARG A 256 -15.56 -12.61 8.20
N LEU A 257 -16.89 -12.48 8.20
CA LEU A 257 -17.56 -11.34 8.84
C LEU A 257 -17.42 -11.39 10.37
N ASP A 258 -17.34 -10.23 10.99
CA ASP A 258 -17.34 -10.13 12.45
C ASP A 258 -18.60 -10.74 13.07
N PRO A 259 -18.47 -11.55 14.14
CA PRO A 259 -19.61 -12.16 14.79
C PRO A 259 -20.69 -11.17 15.23
N LEU A 260 -20.30 -9.98 15.70
CA LEU A 260 -21.25 -8.99 16.21
C LEU A 260 -22.10 -8.38 15.08
N LEU A 261 -21.51 -8.14 13.91
CA LEU A 261 -22.24 -7.67 12.73
C LEU A 261 -23.21 -8.74 12.26
N ASN A 262 -22.79 -10.01 12.30
CA ASN A 262 -23.62 -11.14 11.91
C ASN A 262 -24.82 -11.33 12.86
N ILE A 263 -24.59 -11.25 14.18
CA ILE A 263 -25.64 -11.26 15.22
C ILE A 263 -26.63 -10.12 14.99
N HIS A 264 -26.14 -8.91 14.70
CA HIS A 264 -26.99 -7.74 14.45
C HIS A 264 -27.95 -7.96 13.28
N ILE A 265 -27.47 -8.52 12.16
CA ILE A 265 -28.31 -8.79 10.99
C ILE A 265 -29.38 -9.83 11.34
N HIS A 266 -28.99 -10.97 11.90
CA HIS A 266 -29.92 -12.06 12.20
C HIS A 266 -30.99 -11.64 13.22
N HIS A 267 -30.60 -10.89 14.26
CA HIS A 267 -31.53 -10.42 15.27
C HIS A 267 -32.56 -9.45 14.69
N ASN A 268 -32.11 -8.40 14.02
CA ASN A 268 -33.02 -7.37 13.50
C ASN A 268 -33.91 -7.90 12.37
N LEU A 269 -33.38 -8.76 11.49
CA LEU A 269 -34.19 -9.38 10.45
C LEU A 269 -35.29 -10.27 11.04
N ALA A 270 -35.01 -11.01 12.12
CA ALA A 270 -35.99 -11.84 12.80
C ALA A 270 -37.10 -11.04 13.52
N GLU A 271 -36.80 -9.81 13.93
CA GLU A 271 -37.76 -8.88 14.55
C GLU A 271 -38.62 -8.14 13.51
N ILE A 272 -38.08 -7.86 12.32
CA ILE A 272 -38.78 -7.12 11.26
C ILE A 272 -39.67 -8.03 10.41
N LEU A 273 -39.26 -9.29 10.18
CA LEU A 273 -40.01 -10.23 9.33
C LEU A 273 -41.50 -10.37 9.69
N PRO A 274 -41.89 -10.53 10.98
CA PRO A 274 -43.30 -10.55 11.36
C PRO A 274 -44.05 -9.26 10.99
N LYS A 275 -43.43 -8.10 11.20
CA LYS A 275 -44.02 -6.78 10.92
C LYS A 275 -44.26 -6.57 9.43
N VAL A 276 -43.36 -7.06 8.57
CA VAL A 276 -43.52 -7.01 7.11
C VAL A 276 -44.72 -7.86 6.67
N ILE A 277 -44.87 -9.04 7.26
CA ILE A 277 -45.99 -9.95 6.96
C ILE A 277 -47.32 -9.31 7.40
N GLU A 278 -47.38 -8.70 8.58
CA GLU A 278 -48.56 -7.96 9.07
C GLU A 278 -48.90 -6.74 8.20
N SER A 279 -47.90 -6.01 7.73
CA SER A 279 -48.08 -4.89 6.80
C SER A 279 -48.68 -5.34 5.46
N SER A 280 -48.25 -6.51 4.97
CA SER A 280 -48.74 -7.08 3.71
C SER A 280 -50.14 -7.69 3.81
N SER A 281 -50.50 -8.24 4.97
CA SER A 281 -51.84 -8.82 5.21
C SER A 281 -52.90 -7.73 5.37
N GLN A 282 -52.58 -6.59 5.99
CA GLN A 282 -53.46 -5.42 6.09
C GLN A 282 -53.75 -4.76 4.73
N LEU A 283 -52.80 -4.75 3.79
CA LEU A 283 -53.08 -4.33 2.41
C LEU A 283 -54.01 -5.30 1.68
N SER A 284 -53.91 -6.61 1.93
CA SER A 284 -54.79 -7.60 1.27
C SER A 284 -56.23 -7.56 1.78
N SER A 285 -56.46 -7.23 3.06
CA SER A 285 -57.81 -7.10 3.64
C SER A 285 -58.55 -5.84 3.15
N ASN A 286 -57.83 -4.78 2.76
CA ASN A 286 -58.44 -3.57 2.21
C ASN A 286 -58.83 -3.71 0.72
N VAL A 287 -58.28 -4.68 0.00
CA VAL A 287 -58.63 -4.97 -1.40
C VAL A 287 -59.90 -5.85 -1.51
N GLN A 288 -60.30 -6.53 -0.43
CA GLN A 288 -61.50 -7.38 -0.41
C GLN A 288 -62.79 -6.68 0.05
N GLN A 289 -62.78 -5.37 0.33
CA GLN A 289 -63.99 -4.60 0.71
C GLN A 289 -64.56 -3.66 -0.37
N LEU A 290 -64.06 -3.68 -1.60
CA LEU A 290 -64.61 -2.88 -2.71
C LEU A 290 -64.95 -3.73 -3.93
N HIS A 291 -65.85 -4.71 -3.77
CA HIS A 291 -66.62 -5.20 -4.91
C HIS A 291 -68.08 -5.43 -4.53
N GLY A 292 -68.91 -4.44 -4.84
CA GLY A 292 -70.36 -4.48 -4.70
C GLY A 292 -71.02 -3.17 -5.13
N ASN A 293 -71.49 -3.13 -6.37
CA ASN A 293 -72.43 -2.17 -6.99
C ASN A 293 -71.95 -0.74 -7.32
N CYS A 294 -71.83 -0.41 -8.61
CA CYS A 294 -72.87 0.31 -9.38
C CYS A 294 -72.36 0.72 -10.78
N GLU A 295 -73.28 0.70 -11.76
CA GLU A 295 -73.09 0.97 -13.18
C GLU A 295 -72.86 2.45 -13.56
N LYS A 296 -72.18 2.63 -14.71
CA LYS A 296 -72.25 3.71 -15.72
C LYS A 296 -71.84 5.14 -15.32
N SER A 297 -70.71 5.61 -15.88
CA SER A 297 -70.73 6.47 -17.09
C SER A 297 -69.31 6.88 -17.52
N SER A 298 -69.20 7.20 -18.80
CA SER A 298 -68.02 7.45 -19.63
C SER A 298 -67.12 8.64 -19.24
N LYS A 299 -65.80 8.51 -19.40
CA LYS A 299 -64.98 9.21 -20.43
C LYS A 299 -63.50 8.84 -20.31
N ARG A 300 -62.84 8.90 -21.47
CA ARG A 300 -61.46 8.49 -21.78
C ARG A 300 -60.43 9.21 -20.92
N ASP A 301 -59.37 8.50 -20.53
CA ASP A 301 -58.04 9.10 -20.40
C ASP A 301 -56.94 8.11 -20.77
N SER A 302 -55.87 8.73 -21.26
CA SER A 302 -54.81 8.21 -22.11
C SER A 302 -53.71 7.54 -21.30
N ILE A 303 -53.02 6.62 -21.96
CA ILE A 303 -51.80 5.92 -21.54
C ILE A 303 -50.67 6.93 -21.32
N GLU A 304 -49.97 6.82 -20.19
CA GLU A 304 -48.54 7.14 -20.10
C GLU A 304 -47.88 6.21 -19.06
N ASP A 305 -47.07 5.27 -19.58
CA ASP A 305 -46.12 4.44 -18.84
C ASP A 305 -45.02 5.31 -18.21
N CYS A 306 -44.54 4.92 -17.03
CA CYS A 306 -43.23 5.36 -16.55
C CYS A 306 -42.53 4.25 -15.74
N ASP A 307 -41.52 3.70 -16.40
CA ASP A 307 -40.48 2.79 -15.92
C ASP A 307 -39.76 3.28 -14.67
N ILE A 308 -39.45 2.35 -13.75
CA ILE A 308 -38.34 2.51 -12.80
C ILE A 308 -37.40 1.30 -12.89
N ASN A 309 -36.45 1.48 -13.80
CA ASN A 309 -35.06 0.98 -13.85
C ASN A 309 -34.59 0.00 -12.77
N ALA A 310 -34.48 -1.27 -13.19
CA ALA A 310 -33.53 -2.23 -12.65
C ALA A 310 -32.11 -1.89 -13.16
N ALA A 311 -31.29 -1.23 -12.33
CA ALA A 311 -29.88 -1.01 -12.63
C ALA A 311 -29.08 -2.31 -12.42
N LYS A 312 -28.84 -3.05 -13.51
CA LYS A 312 -27.75 -4.02 -13.61
C LYS A 312 -26.43 -3.30 -13.37
N ARG A 313 -25.71 -3.63 -12.29
CA ARG A 313 -24.30 -3.26 -12.17
C ARG A 313 -23.48 -4.21 -13.05
N GLN A 314 -22.96 -3.69 -14.15
CA GLN A 314 -21.92 -4.31 -14.96
C GLN A 314 -20.66 -4.54 -14.12
N ARG A 315 -20.08 -5.74 -14.22
CA ARG A 315 -18.68 -5.97 -13.86
C ARG A 315 -17.82 -5.06 -14.74
N VAL A 316 -17.11 -4.13 -14.12
CA VAL A 316 -16.01 -3.42 -14.77
C VAL A 316 -14.77 -4.30 -14.62
N THR A 317 -14.56 -5.19 -15.59
CA THR A 317 -13.23 -5.72 -15.89
C THR A 317 -12.47 -4.60 -16.60
N GLY A 318 -11.43 -4.08 -15.96
CA GLY A 318 -10.50 -3.16 -16.60
C GLY A 318 -9.63 -3.95 -17.59
N GLU A 319 -9.93 -3.83 -18.88
CA GLU A 319 -9.00 -4.17 -19.95
C GLU A 319 -7.97 -3.03 -20.07
N TYR A 320 -6.71 -3.32 -19.70
CA TYR A 320 -5.58 -2.57 -20.23
C TYR A 320 -5.04 -3.33 -21.42
N SER A 321 -5.18 -2.71 -22.60
CA SER A 321 -4.58 -3.13 -23.84
C SER A 321 -3.07 -2.90 -23.79
N SER A 322 -2.27 -3.97 -23.82
CA SER A 322 -0.94 -3.94 -24.40
C SER A 322 -0.76 -5.15 -25.29
N ASP A 323 -0.73 -4.90 -26.60
CA ASP A 323 -0.38 -5.84 -27.66
C ASP A 323 0.95 -6.53 -27.38
N PHE A 324 0.95 -7.85 -27.20
CA PHE A 324 2.07 -8.72 -27.54
C PHE A 324 1.55 -10.11 -27.91
N THR A 325 1.52 -10.39 -29.21
CA THR A 325 1.33 -11.71 -29.82
C THR A 325 2.46 -12.66 -29.44
N ILE A 326 2.16 -13.78 -28.79
CA ILE A 326 3.03 -14.98 -28.81
C ILE A 326 2.16 -16.23 -28.99
N ASN A 327 2.31 -16.84 -30.17
CA ASN A 327 1.93 -18.22 -30.48
C ASN A 327 2.87 -19.18 -29.74
N VAL A 328 2.33 -20.16 -29.00
CA VAL A 328 2.97 -21.47 -28.85
C VAL A 328 1.88 -22.55 -28.75
N GLU A 329 1.78 -23.34 -29.83
CA GLU A 329 1.13 -24.64 -29.86
C GLU A 329 1.88 -25.67 -28.99
N ASN A 330 1.14 -26.68 -28.54
CA ASN A 330 1.58 -27.99 -28.06
C ASN A 330 2.26 -28.09 -26.69
N MET A 331 1.53 -28.66 -25.73
CA MET A 331 2.01 -29.81 -24.95
C MET A 331 0.79 -30.60 -24.42
N LEU A 332 0.57 -31.76 -25.04
CA LEU A 332 -0.45 -32.75 -24.70
C LEU A 332 0.11 -33.76 -23.67
N VAL A 333 -0.68 -34.01 -22.60
CA VAL A 333 -1.06 -35.33 -22.02
C VAL A 333 -0.03 -36.09 -21.12
N PRO A 334 -0.44 -36.96 -20.14
CA PRO A 334 -1.79 -37.44 -19.78
C PRO A 334 -2.24 -37.27 -18.32
N SER A 335 -3.57 -37.21 -18.21
CA SER A 335 -4.41 -37.62 -17.09
C SER A 335 -4.47 -39.14 -16.93
N GLU A 336 -4.51 -39.63 -15.67
CA GLU A 336 -5.04 -40.95 -15.35
C GLU A 336 -6.50 -40.85 -14.92
N SER A 337 -7.28 -41.70 -15.58
CA SER A 337 -8.73 -41.87 -15.53
C SER A 337 -9.19 -42.73 -14.37
N CYS A 338 -10.36 -42.42 -13.82
CA CYS A 338 -11.34 -43.46 -13.47
C CYS A 338 -12.72 -43.01 -13.97
N LEU A 339 -13.13 -43.64 -15.07
CA LEU A 339 -14.47 -43.56 -15.67
C LEU A 339 -15.44 -44.44 -14.88
N ASN A 340 -16.65 -43.93 -14.64
CA ASN A 340 -17.87 -44.65 -14.98
C ASN A 340 -19.01 -43.65 -15.17
N GLY A 341 -19.61 -43.67 -16.36
CA GLY A 341 -20.62 -42.74 -16.79
C GLY A 341 -22.04 -43.12 -16.37
N ASN A 342 -22.93 -42.13 -16.42
CA ASN A 342 -24.19 -42.26 -17.16
C ASN A 342 -24.86 -40.89 -17.36
N GLN A 343 -25.14 -40.60 -18.65
CA GLN A 343 -26.24 -39.83 -19.24
C GLN A 343 -26.76 -38.54 -18.58
N GLY A 344 -26.35 -37.42 -19.18
CA GLY A 344 -27.17 -36.31 -19.69
C GLY A 344 -28.42 -35.86 -18.94
N ARG A 345 -28.41 -34.59 -18.50
CA ARG A 345 -29.50 -33.62 -18.64
C ARG A 345 -28.97 -32.21 -18.35
N ASP A 346 -29.41 -31.26 -19.17
CA ASP A 346 -29.25 -29.83 -18.96
C ASP A 346 -29.79 -29.43 -17.58
N ASP A 347 -28.94 -28.91 -16.69
CA ASP A 347 -29.38 -28.25 -15.47
C ASP A 347 -28.89 -26.81 -15.44
N LYS A 348 -29.82 -25.90 -15.77
CA LYS A 348 -29.77 -24.49 -15.40
C LYS A 348 -29.72 -24.43 -13.87
N SER A 349 -28.68 -23.82 -13.33
CA SER A 349 -28.50 -23.55 -11.90
C SER A 349 -29.65 -22.70 -11.35
N ASN A 350 -30.63 -23.36 -10.73
CA ASN A 350 -31.61 -22.73 -9.84
C ASN A 350 -30.88 -22.34 -8.55
N VAL A 351 -30.59 -21.05 -8.38
CA VAL A 351 -30.31 -20.47 -7.07
C VAL A 351 -31.58 -20.60 -6.24
N SER A 352 -31.60 -21.61 -5.36
CA SER A 352 -32.70 -21.85 -4.43
C SER A 352 -32.79 -20.69 -3.46
N SER A 353 -33.90 -19.94 -3.54
CA SER A 353 -34.26 -18.92 -2.57
C SER A 353 -34.49 -19.58 -1.20
N LYS A 354 -33.47 -19.58 -0.33
CA LYS A 354 -33.64 -19.97 1.07
C LYS A 354 -34.72 -19.08 1.70
N SER A 355 -35.84 -19.67 2.08
CA SER A 355 -36.85 -18.98 2.87
C SER A 355 -36.32 -18.80 4.29
N PHE A 356 -35.84 -17.59 4.62
CA PHE A 356 -35.44 -17.26 5.98
C PHE A 356 -36.68 -17.22 6.88
N SER A 357 -36.96 -18.32 7.59
CA SER A 357 -37.98 -18.32 8.63
C SER A 357 -37.49 -17.54 9.85
N ALA A 358 -38.35 -16.74 10.48
CA ALA A 358 -37.98 -15.97 11.68
C ALA A 358 -37.45 -16.89 12.81
N ARG A 359 -37.93 -18.14 12.88
CA ARG A 359 -37.43 -19.16 13.81
C ARG A 359 -35.99 -19.56 13.48
N SER A 360 -35.67 -19.82 12.22
CA SER A 360 -34.30 -20.16 11.78
C SER A 360 -33.31 -19.04 12.11
N LEU A 361 -33.67 -17.78 11.86
CA LEU A 361 -32.80 -16.63 12.14
C LEU A 361 -32.53 -16.47 13.63
N ARG A 362 -33.53 -16.68 14.51
CA ARG A 362 -33.34 -16.64 15.97
C ARG A 362 -32.42 -17.75 16.45
N THR A 363 -32.56 -18.97 15.90
CA THR A 363 -31.67 -20.09 16.24
C THR A 363 -30.22 -19.78 15.85
N THR A 364 -29.98 -19.36 14.60
CA THR A 364 -28.64 -18.99 14.14
C THR A 364 -28.05 -17.83 14.94
N CYS A 365 -28.87 -16.84 15.31
CA CYS A 365 -28.45 -15.73 16.17
C CYS A 365 -27.96 -16.22 17.54
N GLU A 366 -28.69 -17.13 18.18
CA GLU A 366 -28.31 -17.64 19.51
C GLU A 366 -27.06 -18.53 19.43
N GLU A 367 -26.95 -19.36 18.39
CA GLU A 367 -25.73 -20.14 18.13
C GLU A 367 -24.49 -19.24 17.97
N LEU A 368 -24.61 -18.18 17.17
CA LEU A 368 -23.54 -17.20 16.99
C LEU A 368 -23.16 -16.50 18.30
N LYS A 369 -24.16 -16.14 19.12
CA LYS A 369 -23.95 -15.51 20.43
C LYS A 369 -23.22 -16.45 21.38
N GLN A 370 -23.63 -17.71 21.48
CA GLN A 370 -22.96 -18.71 22.32
C GLN A 370 -21.51 -18.94 21.87
N LYS A 371 -21.29 -19.08 20.56
CA LYS A 371 -19.95 -19.22 19.99
C LYS A 371 -19.08 -18.00 20.30
N TYR A 372 -19.60 -16.79 20.11
CA TYR A 372 -18.88 -15.56 20.41
C TYR A 372 -18.50 -15.45 21.89
N LEU A 373 -19.45 -15.70 22.80
CA LEU A 373 -19.23 -15.65 24.25
C LEU A 373 -18.20 -16.69 24.71
N SER A 374 -18.22 -17.90 24.13
CA SER A 374 -17.23 -18.94 24.45
C SER A 374 -15.81 -18.49 24.10
N VAL A 375 -15.60 -17.97 22.88
CA VAL A 375 -14.29 -17.47 22.42
C VAL A 375 -13.83 -16.28 23.25
N PHE A 376 -14.74 -15.36 23.58
CA PHE A 376 -14.44 -14.21 24.43
C PHE A 376 -13.99 -14.65 25.82
N ALA A 377 -14.72 -15.58 26.46
CA ALA A 377 -14.37 -16.09 27.78
C ALA A 377 -13.02 -16.80 27.79
N THR A 378 -12.71 -17.61 26.76
CA THR A 378 -11.40 -18.27 26.63
C THR A 378 -10.27 -17.26 26.51
N LYS A 379 -10.40 -16.26 25.62
CA LYS A 379 -9.38 -15.22 25.44
C LYS A 379 -9.18 -14.38 26.70
N LEU A 380 -10.27 -14.03 27.39
CA LEU A 380 -10.21 -13.30 28.65
C LEU A 380 -9.46 -14.11 29.72
N SER A 381 -9.71 -15.41 29.81
CA SER A 381 -9.02 -16.30 30.74
C SER A 381 -7.52 -16.38 30.45
N MET A 382 -7.13 -16.50 29.18
CA MET A 382 -5.72 -16.49 28.78
C MET A 382 -5.04 -15.16 29.14
N ALA A 383 -5.65 -14.04 28.80
CA ALA A 383 -5.12 -12.72 29.14
C ALA A 383 -4.97 -12.51 30.66
N GLN A 384 -5.92 -13.00 31.45
CA GLN A 384 -5.82 -13.00 32.91
C GLN A 384 -4.68 -13.87 33.43
N GLN A 385 -4.43 -15.03 32.82
CA GLN A 385 -3.30 -15.89 33.18
C GLN A 385 -1.96 -15.23 32.84
N ASP A 386 -1.84 -14.62 31.67
CA ASP A 386 -0.62 -13.93 31.25
C ASP A 386 -0.35 -12.71 32.15
N PHE A 387 -1.38 -11.93 32.48
CA PHE A 387 -1.26 -10.83 33.43
C PHE A 387 -0.78 -11.31 34.82
N ARG A 388 -1.32 -12.43 35.33
CA ARG A 388 -0.87 -13.02 36.59
C ARG A 388 0.58 -13.51 36.54
N LYS A 389 1.01 -14.10 35.42
CA LYS A 389 2.40 -14.54 35.24
C LYS A 389 3.37 -13.36 35.22
N SER A 390 3.02 -12.28 34.52
CA SER A 390 3.84 -11.06 34.47
C SER A 390 3.93 -10.32 35.81
N TYR A 391 2.98 -10.52 36.72
CA TYR A 391 3.02 -9.95 38.08
C TYR A 391 3.86 -10.77 39.06
N MET A 392 4.14 -12.04 38.73
CA MET A 392 4.91 -12.98 39.58
C MET A 392 6.39 -13.10 39.14
N GLN A 393 6.80 -12.37 38.10
CA GLN A 393 8.20 -12.15 37.69
C GLN A 393 8.63 -10.76 38.15
#